data_AF-A0A1Q9YKW8-F1
#
_entry.id   AF-A0A1Q9YKW8-F1
#
_cell.length_a   1.000
_cell.length_b   1.000
_cell.length_c   1.000
_cell.angle_alpha   90.00
_cell.angle_beta   90.00
_cell.angle_gamma   90.00
#
_symmetry.space_group_name_H-M   'P 1'
#
loop_
_entity.id
_entity.type
_entity.pdbx_description
1 polymer ?
#
loop_
_entity_poly.entity_id
_entity_poly.type
_entity_poly.pdbx_seq_one_letter_code
_entity_poly.pdbx_strand_id
1 'polypeptide(L)'
;MPIGHHTSSYCEQYELEEVAAHLLYAYLFKGLSGEEAEKLLFGKDHQKGWYTKVLLNFYGISNSRESRNRGRFKFYSLEDAVHELMLTGEAGDAKVGSFFLKYRPDIHLPQLPEGRHS
;
A
#
# COMPACT_ATOMS: atom_id res chain seq x y z
N MET A 1 -12.07 0.19 -42.40
CA MET A 1 -10.97 0.08 -41.43
C MET A 1 -11.34 0.88 -40.20
N PRO A 2 -11.54 0.28 -39.01
CA PRO A 2 -11.53 1.03 -37.78
C PRO A 2 -10.15 0.90 -37.12
N ILE A 3 -9.43 2.02 -37.06
CA ILE A 3 -8.30 2.24 -36.16
C ILE A 3 -8.89 2.90 -34.92
N GLY A 4 -8.67 2.28 -33.77
CA GLY A 4 -9.12 2.78 -32.48
C GLY A 4 -9.00 1.68 -31.46
N HIS A 5 -7.76 1.35 -31.09
CA HIS A 5 -7.49 0.46 -29.98
C HIS A 5 -8.26 0.96 -28.76
N HIS A 6 -9.19 0.14 -28.25
CA HIS A 6 -9.70 0.27 -26.89
C HIS A 6 -8.51 0.13 -25.95
N THR A 7 -7.89 1.24 -25.54
CA THR A 7 -7.13 1.29 -24.31
C THR A 7 -8.16 1.27 -23.19
N SER A 8 -8.71 0.08 -22.91
CA SER A 8 -9.38 -0.14 -21.64
C SER A 8 -8.30 0.13 -20.59
N SER A 9 -8.50 1.20 -19.83
CA SER A 9 -7.57 1.57 -18.76
C SER A 9 -7.45 0.36 -17.84
N TYR A 10 -6.23 -0.02 -17.43
CA TYR A 10 -6.03 -1.19 -16.56
C TYR A 10 -6.85 -1.09 -15.25
N CYS A 11 -7.21 0.13 -14.83
CA CYS A 11 -8.14 0.41 -13.72
C CYS A 11 -9.62 0.10 -14.01
N GLU A 12 -10.01 -0.21 -15.25
CA GLU A 12 -11.35 -0.70 -15.56
C GLU A 12 -11.46 -2.22 -15.32
N GLN A 13 -10.32 -2.93 -15.31
CA GLN A 13 -10.25 -4.38 -15.09
C GLN A 13 -10.05 -4.76 -13.61
N TYR A 14 -9.53 -3.84 -12.80
CA TYR A 14 -9.34 -3.97 -11.36
C TYR A 14 -9.96 -2.78 -10.64
N GLU A 15 -10.68 -3.02 -9.54
CA GLU A 15 -11.15 -1.94 -8.69
C GLU A 15 -9.95 -1.10 -8.20
N LEU A 16 -10.08 0.23 -8.23
CA LEU A 16 -8.98 1.16 -7.93
C LEU A 16 -8.34 0.91 -6.56
N GLU A 17 -9.14 0.46 -5.61
CA GLU A 17 -8.66 0.09 -4.28
C GLU A 17 -7.83 -1.21 -4.29
N GLU A 18 -8.14 -2.22 -5.11
CA GLU A 18 -7.31 -3.42 -5.23
C GLU A 18 -5.92 -3.07 -5.78
N VAL A 19 -5.87 -2.20 -6.78
CA VAL A 19 -4.61 -1.66 -7.32
C VAL A 19 -3.82 -0.95 -6.22
N ALA A 20 -4.47 -0.13 -5.41
CA ALA A 20 -3.83 0.53 -4.27
C ALA A 20 -3.23 -0.48 -3.27
N ALA A 21 -3.97 -1.55 -2.96
CA ALA A 21 -3.50 -2.61 -2.07
C ALA A 21 -2.25 -3.30 -2.58
N HIS A 22 -2.23 -3.67 -3.87
CA HIS A 22 -1.07 -4.32 -4.48
C HIS A 22 0.17 -3.44 -4.47
N LEU A 23 0.02 -2.15 -4.80
CA LEU A 23 1.14 -1.21 -4.80
C LEU A 23 1.67 -0.94 -3.38
N LEU A 24 0.79 -0.74 -2.40
CA LEU A 24 1.19 -0.58 -1.00
C LEU A 24 1.90 -1.84 -0.48
N TYR A 25 1.37 -3.02 -0.79
CA TYR A 25 1.97 -4.29 -0.37
C TYR A 25 3.35 -4.50 -1.01
N ALA A 26 3.48 -4.27 -2.32
CA ALA A 26 4.75 -4.35 -3.04
C ALA A 26 5.81 -3.41 -2.44
N TYR A 27 5.43 -2.17 -2.10
CA TYR A 27 6.34 -1.19 -1.55
C TYR A 27 6.72 -1.49 -0.09
N LEU A 28 5.73 -1.67 0.80
CA LEU A 28 5.94 -1.79 2.24
C LEU A 28 6.41 -3.19 2.67
N PHE A 29 5.94 -4.25 2.01
CA PHE A 29 6.23 -5.64 2.39
C PHE A 29 7.26 -6.29 1.46
N LYS A 30 7.22 -6.06 0.15
CA LYS A 30 8.23 -6.67 -0.74
C LYS A 30 9.50 -5.84 -0.87
N GLY A 31 9.45 -4.56 -0.51
CA GLY A 31 10.58 -3.64 -0.60
C GLY A 31 10.90 -3.21 -2.03
N LEU A 32 9.94 -3.34 -2.94
CA LEU A 32 10.08 -2.89 -4.32
C LEU A 32 10.04 -1.36 -4.37
N SER A 33 10.80 -0.76 -5.30
CA SER A 33 10.60 0.63 -5.69
C SER A 33 9.22 0.82 -6.33
N GLY A 34 8.73 2.07 -6.38
CA GLY A 34 7.46 2.34 -7.05
C GLY A 34 7.46 1.93 -8.53
N GLU A 35 8.59 2.07 -9.21
CA GLU A 35 8.70 1.62 -10.60
C GLU A 35 8.65 0.09 -10.73
N GLU A 36 9.31 -0.65 -9.85
CA GLU A 36 9.25 -2.12 -9.84
C GLU A 36 7.84 -2.63 -9.49
N ALA A 37 7.17 -1.99 -8.52
CA ALA A 37 5.80 -2.31 -8.15
C ALA A 37 4.83 -2.07 -9.32
N GLU A 38 4.95 -0.95 -10.02
CA GLU A 38 4.13 -0.66 -11.20
C GLU A 38 4.44 -1.58 -12.37
N LYS A 39 5.72 -1.92 -12.61
CA LYS A 39 6.08 -2.89 -13.64
C LYS A 39 5.47 -4.26 -13.37
N LEU A 40 5.40 -4.67 -12.10
CA LEU A 40 4.77 -5.92 -11.71
C LEU A 40 3.27 -5.92 -12.03
N LEU A 41 2.58 -4.81 -11.79
CA LEU A 41 1.12 -4.72 -11.91
C LEU A 41 0.65 -4.31 -13.32
N PHE A 42 1.32 -3.35 -13.95
CA PHE A 42 0.92 -2.74 -15.22
C PHE A 42 1.82 -3.15 -16.39
N GLY A 43 2.88 -3.94 -16.15
CA GLY A 43 3.78 -4.40 -17.19
C GLY A 43 4.42 -3.24 -17.95
N LYS A 44 4.16 -3.17 -19.27
CA LYS A 44 4.72 -2.14 -20.15
C LYS A 44 4.04 -0.77 -20.00
N ASP A 45 2.84 -0.72 -19.42
CA ASP A 45 2.04 0.50 -19.27
C ASP A 45 2.34 1.25 -17.95
N HIS A 46 3.36 0.79 -17.22
CA HIS A 46 3.81 1.41 -15.98
C HIS A 46 4.20 2.89 -16.16
N GLN A 47 3.94 3.72 -15.16
CA GLN A 47 4.19 5.16 -15.20
C GLN A 47 5.47 5.55 -14.46
N LYS A 48 6.50 4.70 -14.56
CA LYS A 48 7.83 4.92 -13.95
C LYS A 48 7.78 5.26 -12.44
N GLY A 49 6.84 4.67 -11.71
CA GLY A 49 6.68 4.86 -10.27
C GLY A 49 5.81 6.07 -9.88
N TRP A 50 5.25 6.80 -10.84
CA TRP A 50 4.45 8.00 -10.56
C TRP A 50 3.15 7.67 -9.81
N TYR A 51 2.42 6.62 -10.19
CA TYR A 51 1.20 6.21 -9.50
C TYR A 51 1.49 5.79 -8.07
N THR A 52 2.53 4.97 -7.86
CA THR A 52 2.92 4.53 -6.52
C THR A 52 3.33 5.70 -5.66
N LYS A 53 4.06 6.67 -6.22
CA LYS A 53 4.44 7.90 -5.50
C LYS A 53 3.22 8.71 -5.06
N VAL A 54 2.26 8.94 -5.96
CA VAL A 54 1.03 9.68 -5.66
C VAL A 54 0.23 8.94 -4.57
N LEU A 55 0.12 7.62 -4.68
CA LEU A 55 -0.55 6.78 -3.69
C LEU A 55 0.08 6.90 -2.31
N LEU A 56 1.40 6.74 -2.20
CA LEU A 56 2.12 6.88 -0.93
C LEU A 56 1.92 8.27 -0.32
N ASN A 57 1.98 9.32 -1.14
CA ASN A 57 1.71 10.69 -0.68
C ASN A 57 0.26 10.87 -0.20
N PHE A 58 -0.72 10.28 -0.88
CA PHE A 58 -2.13 10.33 -0.48
C PHE A 58 -2.36 9.69 0.89
N TYR A 59 -1.68 8.57 1.15
CA TYR A 59 -1.68 7.92 2.46
C TYR A 59 -0.72 8.59 3.47
N GLY A 60 0.01 9.64 3.12
CA GLY A 60 0.96 10.31 4.02
C GLY A 60 2.21 9.47 4.34
N ILE A 61 2.52 8.46 3.52
CA ILE A 61 3.69 7.60 3.67
C ILE A 61 4.88 8.24 2.94
N SER A 62 5.93 8.60 3.69
CA SER A 62 7.15 9.14 3.10
C SER A 62 7.82 8.14 2.16
N ASN A 63 8.11 8.58 0.95
CA ASN A 63 8.83 7.84 -0.10
C ASN A 63 10.22 8.41 -0.42
N SER A 64 10.76 9.27 0.47
CA SER A 64 12.11 9.80 0.30
C SER A 64 13.16 8.69 0.38
N ARG A 65 14.39 8.98 -0.09
CA ARG A 65 15.47 7.99 -0.10
C ARG A 65 15.93 7.60 1.31
N GLU A 66 15.74 8.52 2.26
CA GLU A 66 16.07 8.38 3.68
C GLU A 66 14.95 7.67 4.46
N SER A 67 13.76 7.56 3.87
CA SER A 67 12.63 6.86 4.46
C SER A 67 12.91 5.37 4.60
N ARG A 68 12.51 4.82 5.76
CA ARG A 68 12.56 3.38 6.04
C ARG A 68 11.28 2.65 5.65
N ASN A 69 10.33 3.32 4.98
CA ASN A 69 9.04 2.72 4.64
C ASN A 69 9.15 1.62 3.58
N ARG A 70 10.08 1.76 2.62
CA ARG A 70 10.26 0.72 1.60
C ARG A 70 10.78 -0.56 2.24
N GLY A 71 9.96 -1.62 2.20
CA GLY A 71 10.28 -2.91 2.80
C GLY A 71 10.23 -2.91 4.33
N ARG A 72 9.60 -1.91 4.95
CA ARG A 72 9.44 -1.80 6.42
C ARG A 72 8.92 -3.09 7.05
N PHE A 73 8.02 -3.79 6.37
CA PHE A 73 7.35 -4.99 6.86
C PHE A 73 7.78 -6.28 6.15
N LYS A 74 8.98 -6.31 5.54
CA LYS A 74 9.44 -7.45 4.73
C LYS A 74 9.50 -8.79 5.46
N PHE A 75 9.69 -8.74 6.77
CA PHE A 75 9.78 -9.92 7.64
C PHE A 75 8.61 -10.04 8.61
N TYR A 76 7.56 -9.23 8.42
CA TYR A 76 6.39 -9.21 9.27
C TYR A 76 5.31 -10.11 8.67
N SER A 77 4.51 -10.74 9.53
CA SER A 77 3.19 -11.19 9.11
C SER A 77 2.30 -9.97 8.79
N LEU A 78 1.21 -10.18 8.05
CA LEU A 78 0.27 -9.09 7.78
C LEU A 78 -0.36 -8.57 9.08
N GLU A 79 -0.68 -9.45 10.02
CA GLU A 79 -1.24 -9.12 11.33
C GLU A 79 -0.27 -8.25 12.14
N ASP A 80 0.99 -8.64 12.23
CA ASP A 80 2.03 -7.89 12.96
C ASP A 80 2.24 -6.50 12.33
N ALA A 81 2.23 -6.42 10.99
CA ALA A 81 2.40 -5.16 10.29
C ALA A 81 1.22 -4.21 10.53
N VAL A 82 -0.02 -4.72 10.46
CA VAL A 82 -1.20 -3.91 10.78
C VAL A 82 -1.17 -3.48 12.24
N HIS A 83 -0.80 -4.36 13.16
CA HIS A 83 -0.67 -4.01 14.57
C HIS A 83 0.38 -2.91 14.80
N GLU A 84 1.56 -3.00 14.18
CA GLU A 84 2.57 -1.94 14.26
C GLU A 84 2.07 -0.62 13.66
N LEU A 85 1.43 -0.66 12.49
CA LEU A 85 0.85 0.52 11.85
C LEU A 85 -0.17 1.24 12.74
N MET A 86 -0.96 0.48 13.51
CA MET A 86 -1.94 1.04 14.43
C MET A 86 -1.30 1.59 15.72
N LEU A 87 -0.09 1.15 16.06
CA LEU A 87 0.64 1.56 17.26
C LEU A 87 1.50 2.82 17.08
N THR A 88 1.89 3.18 15.86
CA THR A 88 2.82 4.31 15.65
C THR A 88 2.22 5.67 16.00
N GLY A 89 0.89 5.80 15.96
CA GLY A 89 0.19 7.07 16.12
C GLY A 89 0.30 8.01 14.91
N GLU A 90 1.01 7.59 13.86
CA GLU A 90 1.13 8.36 12.62
C GLU A 90 -0.15 8.24 11.79
N ALA A 91 -0.73 9.37 11.38
CA ALA A 91 -1.99 9.38 10.66
C ALA A 91 -1.94 8.60 9.34
N GLY A 92 -0.77 8.56 8.69
CA GLY A 92 -0.58 7.80 7.46
C GLY A 92 -0.55 6.29 7.69
N ASP A 93 0.14 5.85 8.73
CA ASP A 93 0.20 4.46 9.13
C ASP A 93 -1.19 3.94 9.51
N ALA A 94 -1.96 4.71 10.28
CA ALA A 94 -3.32 4.36 10.68
C ALA A 94 -4.27 4.18 9.46
N LYS A 95 -4.12 5.02 8.42
CA LYS A 95 -4.89 4.88 7.17
C LYS A 95 -4.54 3.60 6.43
N VAL A 96 -3.24 3.27 6.33
CA VAL A 96 -2.77 2.03 5.67
C VAL A 96 -3.21 0.80 6.47
N GLY A 97 -3.10 0.83 7.80
CA GLY A 97 -3.58 -0.24 8.68
C GLY A 97 -5.08 -0.48 8.52
N SER A 98 -5.88 0.58 8.58
CA SER A 98 -7.34 0.52 8.35
C SER A 98 -7.69 -0.02 6.97
N PHE A 99 -6.92 0.37 5.95
CA PHE A 99 -7.09 -0.10 4.59
C PHE A 99 -6.84 -1.62 4.48
N PHE A 100 -5.78 -2.15 5.08
CA PHE A 100 -5.55 -3.60 5.08
C PHE A 100 -6.64 -4.38 5.85
N LEU A 101 -7.14 -3.85 6.97
CA LEU A 101 -8.26 -4.47 7.70
C LEU A 101 -9.54 -4.55 6.87
N LYS A 102 -9.83 -3.54 6.04
CA LYS A 102 -10.97 -3.56 5.11
C LYS A 102 -10.89 -4.74 4.13
N TYR A 103 -9.69 -5.06 3.66
CA TYR A 103 -9.45 -6.15 2.68
C TYR A 103 -9.20 -7.51 3.32
N ARG A 104 -8.89 -7.55 4.63
CA ARG A 104 -8.61 -8.76 5.41
C ARG A 104 -9.34 -8.69 6.76
N PRO A 105 -10.69 -8.82 6.76
CA PRO A 105 -11.49 -8.76 7.97
C PRO A 105 -11.23 -9.93 8.93
N ASP A 106 -10.53 -10.96 8.45
CA ASP A 106 -10.05 -12.10 9.24
C ASP A 106 -8.91 -11.73 10.20
N ILE A 107 -8.27 -10.57 10.02
CA ILE A 107 -7.23 -10.07 10.94
C ILE A 107 -7.89 -9.56 12.21
N HIS A 108 -7.54 -10.18 13.34
CA HIS A 108 -7.96 -9.73 14.66
C HIS A 108 -6.81 -9.02 15.34
N LEU A 109 -6.98 -7.72 15.58
CA LEU A 109 -6.00 -6.96 16.34
C LEU A 109 -6.03 -7.38 17.81
N PRO A 110 -4.86 -7.59 18.45
CA PRO A 110 -4.78 -7.67 19.89
C PRO A 110 -5.47 -6.45 20.50
N GLN A 111 -6.27 -6.64 21.56
CA GLN A 111 -6.78 -5.49 22.30
C GLN A 111 -5.59 -4.72 22.87
N LEU A 112 -5.44 -3.47 22.42
CA LEU A 112 -4.47 -2.56 23.01
C LEU A 112 -4.79 -2.46 24.51
N PRO A 113 -3.82 -2.67 25.41
CA PRO A 113 -4.07 -2.49 26.83
C PRO A 113 -4.57 -1.07 27.03
N GLU A 114 -5.78 -0.94 27.58
CA GLU A 114 -6.35 0.37 27.93
C GLU A 114 -5.32 1.08 28.80
N GLY A 115 -4.78 2.19 28.27
CA GLY A 115 -3.82 3.00 28.98
C GLY A 115 -4.42 3.38 30.32
N ARG A 116 -3.72 3.03 31.41
CA ARG A 116 -3.97 3.63 32.72
C ARG A 116 -3.76 5.13 32.57
N HIS A 117 -4.86 5.86 32.46
CA HIS A 117 -4.89 7.27 32.78
C HIS A 117 -4.55 7.38 34.27
N SER A 118 -3.29 7.71 34.55
CA SER A 118 -2.85 8.23 35.84
C SER A 118 -2.99 9.74 35.87
#